data_AF-A0A818GPX8-F1
#
_entry.id   AF-A0A818GPX8-F1
#
_cell.length_a   1.000
_cell.length_b   1.000
_cell.length_c   1.000
_cell.angle_alpha   90.00
_cell.angle_beta   90.00
_cell.angle_gamma   90.00
#
_symmetry.space_group_name_H-M   'P 1'
#
loop_
_entity.id
_entity.type
_entity.pdbx_description
1 polymer ?
#
loop_
_entity_poly.entity_id
_entity_poly.type
_entity_poly.pdbx_seq_one_letter_code
_entity_poly.pdbx_strand_id
1 'polypeptide(L)'
;MSLPLISPVSSNTNDELAELITLFSQILGFCPNSILTMQHRPVIVIAFMQLNKAVMTNHGRVTTDLKFLIAERYGATSEKLAYISEYSTYSTFNDAERAALDFVVVGSTVPNAVNSSIIEYLHKYWNDGEIVEILDVISFFGYLNR
;
A
#
# COMPACT_ATOMS: atom_id res chain seq x y z
N MET A 1 -23.01 2.29 9.37
CA MET A 1 -22.25 1.69 8.26
C MET A 1 -23.05 1.88 6.98
N SER A 2 -22.41 2.34 5.90
CA SER A 2 -23.05 2.32 4.58
C SER A 2 -23.18 0.87 4.11
N LEU A 3 -24.23 0.57 3.37
CA LEU A 3 -24.40 -0.73 2.71
C LEU A 3 -23.31 -0.88 1.64
N PRO A 4 -22.58 -2.03 1.58
CA PRO A 4 -21.63 -2.27 0.51
C PRO A 4 -22.37 -2.46 -0.81
N LEU A 5 -21.74 -2.08 -1.93
CA LEU A 5 -22.29 -2.33 -3.27
C LEU A 5 -22.50 -3.84 -3.51
N ILE A 6 -21.56 -4.65 -3.02
CA ILE A 6 -21.60 -6.11 -3.05
C ILE A 6 -21.28 -6.64 -1.65
N SER A 7 -22.16 -7.48 -1.10
CA SER A 7 -21.96 -8.09 0.21
C SER A 7 -20.76 -9.04 0.21
N PRO A 8 -19.88 -8.99 1.23
CA PRO A 8 -18.81 -9.96 1.40
C PRO A 8 -19.37 -11.36 1.63
N VAL A 9 -18.68 -12.39 1.14
CA VAL A 9 -19.00 -13.78 1.50
C VAL A 9 -18.38 -14.16 2.85
N SER A 10 -18.72 -15.35 3.35
CA SER A 10 -18.10 -15.87 4.57
C SER A 10 -16.61 -16.16 4.34
N SER A 11 -15.80 -16.09 5.39
CA SER A 11 -14.39 -16.50 5.36
C SER A 11 -14.21 -17.97 4.98
N ASN A 12 -15.25 -18.80 5.17
CA ASN A 12 -15.21 -20.24 4.94
C ASN A 12 -15.93 -20.62 3.64
N THR A 13 -16.14 -19.67 2.72
CA THR A 13 -16.86 -19.92 1.46
C THR A 13 -16.04 -20.74 0.47
N ASN A 14 -14.71 -20.65 0.51
CA ASN A 14 -13.83 -21.42 -0.37
C ASN A 14 -12.67 -22.02 0.44
N ASP A 15 -12.64 -23.35 0.53
CA ASP A 15 -11.62 -24.09 1.27
C ASP A 15 -10.21 -23.90 0.68
N GLU A 16 -10.09 -23.71 -0.64
CA GLU A 16 -8.80 -23.45 -1.31
C GLU A 16 -8.21 -22.09 -0.90
N LEU A 17 -9.05 -21.15 -0.44
CA LEU A 17 -8.62 -19.85 0.05
C LEU A 17 -8.48 -19.79 1.57
N ALA A 18 -8.79 -20.86 2.31
CA ALA A 18 -8.81 -20.86 3.77
C ALA A 18 -7.43 -20.54 4.37
N GLU A 19 -6.36 -21.15 3.83
CA GLU A 19 -4.98 -20.86 4.27
C GLU A 19 -4.58 -19.41 3.99
N LEU A 20 -4.97 -18.92 2.81
CA LEU A 20 -4.70 -17.56 2.35
C LEU A 20 -5.42 -16.51 3.21
N ILE A 21 -6.67 -16.76 3.59
CA ILE A 21 -7.46 -15.90 4.49
C ILE A 21 -6.89 -15.92 5.91
N THR A 22 -6.39 -17.08 6.35
CA THR A 22 -5.72 -17.24 7.65
C THR A 22 -4.45 -16.40 7.70
N LEU A 23 -3.65 -16.39 6.62
CA LEU A 23 -2.44 -15.56 6.52
C LEU A 23 -2.75 -14.07 6.71
N PHE A 24 -3.80 -13.55 6.07
CA PHE A 24 -4.22 -12.15 6.27
C PHE A 24 -4.63 -11.87 7.71
N SER A 25 -5.39 -12.78 8.30
CA SER A 25 -5.86 -12.64 9.68
C SER A 25 -4.72 -12.63 10.68
N GLN A 26 -3.61 -13.33 10.39
CA GLN A 26 -2.40 -13.27 11.21
C GLN A 26 -1.64 -11.95 11.09
N ILE A 27 -1.61 -11.35 9.89
CA ILE A 27 -0.89 -10.09 9.64
C ILE A 27 -1.68 -8.88 10.15
N LEU A 28 -2.99 -8.84 9.86
CA LEU A 28 -3.84 -7.68 10.13
C LEU A 28 -4.70 -7.83 11.39
N GLY A 29 -4.73 -9.01 12.00
CA GLY A 29 -5.64 -9.36 13.10
C GLY A 29 -7.07 -9.71 12.64
N PHE A 30 -7.38 -9.54 11.36
CA PHE A 30 -8.67 -9.88 10.75
C PHE A 30 -8.54 -10.07 9.23
N CYS A 31 -9.50 -10.75 8.59
CA CYS A 31 -9.62 -10.78 7.14
C CYS A 31 -10.42 -9.56 6.64
N PRO A 32 -9.86 -8.70 5.77
CA PRO A 32 -10.58 -7.54 5.27
C PRO A 32 -11.84 -7.91 4.49
N ASN A 33 -12.90 -7.11 4.64
CA ASN A 33 -14.13 -7.27 3.85
C ASN A 33 -13.88 -7.18 2.35
N SER A 34 -12.88 -6.40 1.89
CA SER A 34 -12.51 -6.35 0.47
C SER A 34 -12.06 -7.70 -0.08
N ILE A 35 -11.30 -8.47 0.71
CA ILE A 35 -10.89 -9.84 0.34
C ILE A 35 -12.10 -10.77 0.33
N LEU A 36 -12.96 -10.68 1.36
CA LEU A 36 -14.21 -11.44 1.42
C LEU A 36 -15.17 -11.10 0.28
N THR A 37 -15.18 -9.87 -0.22
CA THR A 37 -15.96 -9.50 -1.41
C THR A 37 -15.28 -10.01 -2.69
N MET A 38 -13.95 -9.92 -2.81
CA MET A 38 -13.22 -10.44 -3.98
C MET A 38 -13.36 -11.96 -4.14
N GLN A 39 -13.67 -12.71 -3.07
CA GLN A 39 -13.92 -14.16 -3.11
C GLN A 39 -15.08 -14.58 -4.06
N HIS A 40 -15.98 -13.68 -4.45
CA HIS A 40 -16.92 -13.94 -5.56
C HIS A 40 -16.21 -14.32 -6.86
N ARG A 41 -14.91 -13.99 -6.99
CA ARG A 41 -14.01 -14.37 -8.08
C ARG A 41 -12.70 -14.91 -7.48
N PRO A 42 -12.63 -16.20 -7.07
CA PRO A 42 -11.50 -16.75 -6.31
C PRO A 42 -10.11 -16.54 -6.95
N VAL A 43 -10.03 -16.67 -8.29
CA VAL A 43 -8.78 -16.45 -9.04
C VAL A 43 -8.25 -15.02 -8.88
N ILE A 44 -9.13 -14.04 -8.69
CA ILE A 44 -8.73 -12.64 -8.43
C ILE A 44 -8.08 -12.52 -7.06
N VAL A 45 -8.61 -13.19 -6.03
CA VAL A 45 -8.00 -13.20 -4.69
C VAL A 45 -6.60 -13.80 -4.74
N ILE A 46 -6.42 -14.92 -5.44
CA ILE A 46 -5.12 -15.59 -5.56
C ILE A 46 -4.10 -14.66 -6.24
N ALA A 47 -4.46 -14.08 -7.38
CA ALA A 47 -3.58 -13.16 -8.11
C ALA A 47 -3.26 -11.89 -7.28
N PHE A 48 -4.27 -11.32 -6.64
CA PHE A 48 -4.12 -10.17 -5.74
C PHE A 48 -3.14 -10.47 -4.61
N MET A 49 -3.18 -11.67 -4.05
CA MET A 49 -2.29 -12.08 -2.96
C MET A 49 -0.85 -12.26 -3.41
N GLN A 50 -0.64 -12.84 -4.60
CA GLN A 50 0.68 -12.93 -5.19
C GLN A 50 1.27 -11.53 -5.43
N LEU A 51 0.45 -10.60 -5.93
CA LEU A 51 0.85 -9.21 -6.11
C LEU A 51 1.15 -8.54 -4.76
N ASN A 52 0.28 -8.68 -3.76
CA ASN A 52 0.51 -8.12 -2.43
C ASN A 52 1.84 -8.60 -1.84
N LYS A 53 2.13 -9.90 -1.94
CA LYS A 53 3.39 -10.47 -1.48
C LYS A 53 4.59 -9.89 -2.23
N ALA A 54 4.49 -9.73 -3.55
CA ALA A 54 5.54 -9.12 -4.36
C ALA A 54 5.80 -7.66 -3.93
N VAL A 55 4.74 -6.85 -3.83
CA VAL A 55 4.83 -5.43 -3.43
C VAL A 55 5.41 -5.26 -2.02
N MET A 56 5.01 -6.12 -1.07
CA MET A 56 5.46 -6.04 0.32
C MET A 56 6.83 -6.69 0.58
N THR A 57 7.44 -7.37 -0.40
CA THR A 57 8.79 -7.93 -0.27
C THR A 57 9.82 -6.80 -0.29
N ASN A 58 10.74 -6.76 0.67
CA ASN A 58 11.78 -5.71 0.70
C ASN A 58 12.97 -6.12 -0.15
N HIS A 59 13.42 -5.25 -1.07
CA HIS A 59 14.63 -5.48 -1.86
C HIS A 59 15.80 -4.55 -1.47
N GLY A 60 15.67 -3.76 -0.40
CA GLY A 60 16.75 -2.88 0.06
C GLY A 60 16.26 -1.82 1.05
N ARG A 61 16.48 -0.55 0.71
CA ARG A 61 16.19 0.60 1.58
C ARG A 61 14.70 0.96 1.63
N VAL A 62 13.89 0.47 0.70
CA VAL A 62 12.42 0.62 0.75
C VAL A 62 11.88 -0.40 1.75
N THR A 63 11.96 -0.05 3.04
CA THR A 63 11.58 -0.94 4.14
C THR A 63 10.06 -1.11 4.23
N THR A 64 9.62 -2.18 4.89
CA THR A 64 8.20 -2.41 5.19
C THR A 64 7.55 -1.20 5.89
N ASP A 65 8.27 -0.56 6.82
CA ASP A 65 7.80 0.65 7.51
C ASP A 65 7.55 1.80 6.53
N LEU A 66 8.46 2.02 5.58
CA LEU A 66 8.28 3.03 4.53
C LEU A 66 7.12 2.65 3.59
N LYS A 67 6.98 1.38 3.22
CA LYS A 67 5.85 0.91 2.40
C LYS A 67 4.51 1.16 3.10
N PHE A 68 4.42 0.91 4.41
CA PHE A 68 3.22 1.22 5.19
C PHE A 68 2.99 2.71 5.39
N LEU A 69 4.06 3.50 5.53
CA LEU A 69 3.99 4.96 5.59
C LEU A 69 3.41 5.54 4.30
N ILE A 70 3.94 5.10 3.15
CA ILE A 70 3.47 5.49 1.81
C ILE A 70 2.00 5.11 1.60
N ALA A 71 1.61 3.93 2.08
CA ALA A 71 0.26 3.42 1.92
C ALA A 71 -0.77 4.05 2.86
N GLU A 72 -0.33 4.85 3.84
CA GLU A 72 -1.16 5.34 4.96
C GLU A 72 -1.95 4.18 5.61
N ARG A 73 -1.27 3.05 5.86
CA ARG A 73 -1.88 1.83 6.44
C ARG A 73 -1.39 1.56 7.86
N TYR A 74 -2.18 0.78 8.58
CA TYR A 74 -1.82 0.21 9.88
C TYR A 74 -0.49 -0.54 9.78
N GLY A 75 0.54 -0.11 10.52
CA GLY A 75 1.83 -0.81 10.58
C GLY A 75 3.08 0.08 10.60
N ALA A 76 3.02 1.34 10.15
CA ALA A 76 4.13 2.28 10.32
C ALA A 76 4.22 2.78 11.78
N THR A 77 5.40 3.25 12.21
CA THR A 77 5.62 3.71 13.58
C THR A 77 4.59 4.78 13.97
N SER A 78 4.03 4.63 15.17
CA SER A 78 2.85 5.40 15.63
C SER A 78 3.03 6.92 15.55
N GLU A 79 4.26 7.41 15.67
CA GLU A 79 4.58 8.84 15.57
C GLU A 79 4.56 9.36 14.13
N LYS A 80 5.21 8.67 13.18
CA LYS A 80 5.21 9.11 11.77
C LYS A 80 3.82 9.11 11.17
N LEU A 81 3.00 8.11 11.48
CA LEU A 81 1.60 8.10 11.03
C LEU A 81 0.79 9.23 11.66
N ALA A 82 1.01 9.56 12.93
CA ALA A 82 0.29 10.64 13.61
C ALA A 82 0.54 12.01 12.96
N TYR A 83 1.73 12.22 12.39
CA TYR A 83 2.14 13.47 11.77
C TYR A 83 2.30 13.38 10.25
N ILE A 84 1.70 12.37 9.60
CA ILE A 84 1.86 12.16 8.15
C ILE A 84 1.33 13.34 7.33
N SER A 85 0.28 14.03 7.79
CA SER A 85 -0.22 15.25 7.14
C SER A 85 0.77 16.43 7.20
N GLU A 86 1.75 16.37 8.09
CA GLU A 86 2.76 17.40 8.33
C GLU A 86 4.17 16.93 7.88
N TYR A 87 4.25 15.88 7.06
CA TYR A 87 5.53 15.29 6.66
C TYR A 87 6.52 16.29 6.04
N SER A 88 6.01 17.35 5.41
CA SER A 88 6.79 18.39 4.74
C SER A 88 7.47 19.37 5.71
N THR A 89 7.12 19.37 6.99
CA THR A 89 7.70 20.29 7.99
C THR A 89 8.15 19.57 9.26
N TYR A 90 7.50 18.46 9.63
CA TYR A 90 7.78 17.74 10.87
C TYR A 90 9.16 17.05 10.85
N SER A 91 9.96 17.26 11.89
CA SER A 91 11.39 16.89 11.92
C SER A 91 11.65 15.38 11.93
N THR A 92 10.64 14.57 12.22
CA THR A 92 10.77 13.10 12.26
C THR A 92 10.93 12.48 10.86
N PHE A 93 10.60 13.22 9.79
CA PHE A 93 10.77 12.78 8.41
C PHE A 93 12.09 13.31 7.84
N ASN A 94 12.91 12.40 7.31
CA ASN A 94 14.13 12.78 6.61
C ASN A 94 13.86 13.19 5.14
N ASP A 95 14.87 13.73 4.46
CA ASP A 95 14.70 14.23 3.09
C ASP A 95 14.34 13.14 2.06
N ALA A 96 14.83 11.91 2.24
CA ALA A 96 14.50 10.79 1.37
C ALA A 96 13.03 10.38 1.51
N GLU A 97 12.52 10.35 2.75
CA GLU A 97 11.10 10.07 3.05
C GLU A 97 10.20 11.18 2.50
N ARG A 98 10.60 12.44 2.65
CA ARG A 98 9.88 13.59 2.08
C ARG A 98 9.82 13.50 0.57
N ALA A 99 10.92 13.15 -0.11
CA ALA A 99 10.93 12.97 -1.55
C ALA A 99 9.99 11.83 -2.00
N ALA A 100 9.96 10.72 -1.26
CA ALA A 100 9.02 9.63 -1.54
C ALA A 100 7.56 10.08 -1.33
N LEU A 101 7.26 10.77 -0.24
CA LEU A 101 5.90 11.23 0.08
C LEU A 101 5.40 12.31 -0.90
N ASP A 102 6.26 13.23 -1.35
CA ASP A 102 5.91 14.18 -2.41
C ASP A 102 5.51 13.46 -3.69
N PHE A 103 6.28 12.44 -4.08
CA PHE A 103 5.95 11.59 -5.23
C PHE A 103 4.63 10.84 -5.04
N VAL A 104 4.37 10.29 -3.85
CA VAL A 104 3.12 9.58 -3.51
C VAL A 104 1.91 10.50 -3.62
N VAL A 105 1.99 11.71 -3.08
CA VAL A 105 0.89 12.68 -3.08
C VAL A 105 0.47 13.00 -4.51
N VAL A 106 1.41 13.36 -5.38
CA VAL A 106 1.10 13.74 -6.78
C VAL A 106 0.89 12.53 -7.69
N GLY A 107 1.49 11.38 -7.38
CA GLY A 107 1.34 10.14 -8.13
C GLY A 107 -0.02 9.47 -7.90
N SER A 108 -0.67 9.77 -6.76
CA SER A 108 -1.99 9.26 -6.40
C SER A 108 -3.16 10.10 -6.94
N THR A 109 -2.89 11.27 -7.55
CA THR A 109 -3.94 12.12 -8.11
C THR A 109 -4.42 11.62 -9.48
N VAL A 110 -5.65 11.98 -9.85
CA VAL A 110 -6.20 11.77 -11.20
C VAL A 110 -6.67 13.13 -11.73
N PRO A 111 -6.01 13.73 -12.75
CA PRO A 111 -4.86 13.19 -13.50
C PRO A 111 -3.59 13.09 -12.64
N ASN A 112 -2.68 12.19 -13.03
CA ASN A 112 -1.37 12.06 -12.40
C ASN A 112 -0.60 13.39 -12.57
N ALA A 113 -0.07 13.93 -11.47
CA ALA A 113 0.57 15.25 -11.43
C ALA A 113 2.10 15.20 -11.27
N VAL A 114 2.73 14.03 -11.47
CA VAL A 114 4.19 13.88 -11.45
C VAL A 114 4.81 14.71 -12.57
N ASN A 115 5.78 15.55 -12.21
CA ASN A 115 6.50 16.43 -13.14
C ASN A 115 8.02 16.30 -12.96
N SER A 116 8.79 16.99 -13.81
CA SER A 116 10.25 16.91 -13.82
C SER A 116 10.89 17.27 -12.48
N SER A 117 10.35 18.24 -11.75
CA SER A 117 10.88 18.64 -10.44
C SER A 117 10.72 17.55 -9.38
N ILE A 118 9.59 16.83 -9.41
CA ILE A 118 9.35 15.66 -8.53
C ILE A 118 10.30 14.52 -8.89
N ILE A 119 10.47 14.24 -10.19
CA ILE A 119 11.37 13.20 -10.69
C ILE A 119 12.81 13.50 -10.24
N GLU A 120 13.30 14.71 -10.49
CA GLU A 120 14.64 15.14 -10.08
C GLU A 120 14.83 15.07 -8.56
N TYR A 121 13.83 15.45 -7.77
CA TYR A 121 13.92 15.37 -6.32
C TYR A 121 13.97 13.92 -5.82
N LEU A 122 13.17 13.04 -6.40
CA LEU A 122 13.13 11.62 -6.05
C LEU A 122 14.48 10.93 -6.36
N HIS A 123 15.07 11.20 -7.53
CA HIS A 123 16.36 10.64 -7.94
C HIS A 123 17.56 11.12 -7.12
N LYS A 124 17.43 12.19 -6.31
CA LYS A 124 18.48 12.57 -5.35
C LYS A 124 18.67 11.52 -4.25
N TYR A 125 17.63 10.75 -3.93
CA TYR A 125 17.62 9.84 -2.78
C TYR A 125 17.35 8.38 -3.13
N TRP A 126 16.68 8.12 -4.24
CA TRP A 126 16.22 6.79 -4.64
C TRP A 126 16.73 6.44 -6.04
N ASN A 127 17.19 5.20 -6.22
CA ASN A 127 17.55 4.68 -7.54
C ASN A 127 16.32 4.12 -8.28
N ASP A 128 16.46 3.82 -9.56
CA ASP A 128 15.36 3.36 -10.41
C ASP A 128 14.62 2.13 -9.84
N GLY A 129 15.34 1.17 -9.27
CA GLY A 129 14.74 -0.02 -8.67
C GLY A 129 13.89 0.31 -7.43
N GLU A 130 14.38 1.20 -6.58
CA GLU A 130 13.66 1.66 -5.39
C GLU A 130 12.46 2.54 -5.75
N ILE A 131 12.56 3.34 -6.81
CA ILE A 131 11.44 4.12 -7.34
C ILE A 131 10.35 3.20 -7.87
N VAL A 132 10.72 2.10 -8.56
CA VAL A 132 9.76 1.06 -8.95
C VAL A 132 9.10 0.44 -7.73
N GLU A 133 9.84 0.10 -6.68
CA GLU A 133 9.23 -0.42 -5.44
C GLU A 133 8.24 0.57 -4.80
N ILE A 134 8.54 1.87 -4.79
CA ILE A 134 7.63 2.91 -4.27
C ILE A 134 6.38 3.01 -5.15
N LEU A 135 6.55 3.00 -6.48
CA LEU A 135 5.45 3.05 -7.45
C LEU A 135 4.54 1.83 -7.36
N ASP A 136 5.09 0.64 -7.11
CA ASP A 136 4.34 -0.59 -6.90
C ASP A 136 3.38 -0.46 -5.72
N VAL A 137 3.84 0.14 -4.61
CA VAL A 137 3.00 0.43 -3.43
C VAL A 137 1.87 1.40 -3.80
N ILE A 138 2.19 2.54 -4.42
CA ILE A 138 1.18 3.54 -4.84
C ILE A 138 0.11 2.88 -5.73
N SER A 139 0.54 2.10 -6.72
CA SER A 139 -0.35 1.47 -7.68
C SER A 139 -1.23 0.40 -7.03
N PHE A 140 -0.66 -0.43 -6.16
CA PHE A 140 -1.36 -1.48 -5.44
C PHE A 140 -2.44 -0.91 -4.51
N PHE A 141 -2.12 0.14 -3.74
CA PHE A 141 -3.12 0.79 -2.89
C PHE A 141 -4.12 1.63 -3.70
N GLY A 142 -3.72 2.16 -4.85
CA GLY A 142 -4.63 2.77 -5.82
C GLY A 142 -5.65 1.78 -6.43
N TYR A 143 -5.31 0.50 -6.54
CA TYR A 143 -6.27 -0.56 -6.90
C TYR A 143 -7.26 -0.81 -5.75
N LEU A 144 -6.78 -0.85 -4.51
CA LEU A 144 -7.63 -1.08 -3.33
C LEU A 144 -8.59 0.07 -2.99
N ASN A 145 -8.28 1.29 -3.44
CA ASN A 145 -9.08 2.48 -3.16
C ASN A 145 -10.21 2.74 -4.19
N ARG A 146 -10.37 1.86 -5.19
CA ARG A 146 -11.36 1.98 -6.28
C ARG A 146 -12.32 0.79 -6.27
#